data_AF-A0A4R3NNY5-F1
#
_entry.id   AF-A0A4R3NNY5-F1
#
_cell.length_a   1.000
_cell.length_b   1.000
_cell.length_c   1.000
_cell.angle_alpha   90.00
_cell.angle_beta   90.00
_cell.angle_gamma   90.00
#
_symmetry.space_group_name_H-M   'P 1'
#
loop_
_entity.id
_entity.type
_entity.pdbx_description
1 polymer ?
#
loop_
_entity_poly.entity_id
_entity_poly.type
_entity_poly.pdbx_seq_one_letter_code
_entity_poly.pdbx_strand_id
1 'polypeptide(L)'
;MSSIPQTYTVSDFIEWQTKKQLVLAPEFQRGSVWTPSAKVFLIDTILNDLPMPQVYFRTKLNPQTQTTLREVVDGQQRLRSILEFASGSLKLTSKAPNFKGKTYRDLSVEDQEQFLAYRIPVVQLVNASDAEVLEVFARLNSYSVKVTPAELRHAEFSEPVKWTIYEAARQWAVLWGELKVVSTRDTVRLKNTTLIAEMFIALDRGLSDGGETQITRYYKAKKSEDDDYFTSFRERLDEVIDEILEHTRNDFSETTFFDAPNFLILFAAVAYLKGYMPVSKVAEGVNEFAGRGVSWDRASVNLATLAQAFDDASDDQGPHSQFVAATKSTTHRISSRKIRFEAVVQAIAADVSGA
;
A
#
# COMPACT_ATOMS: atom_id res chain seq x y z
N MET A 1 -18.54 6.55 17.10
CA MET A 1 -17.68 7.75 17.14
C MET A 1 -18.51 9.01 16.98
N SER A 2 -18.31 10.03 17.83
CA SER A 2 -18.89 11.36 17.61
C SER A 2 -17.93 12.19 16.74
N SER A 3 -18.35 12.58 15.54
CA SER A 3 -17.66 13.58 14.73
C SER A 3 -18.14 14.96 15.15
N ILE A 4 -17.25 15.80 15.68
CA ILE A 4 -17.62 17.13 16.18
C ILE A 4 -17.01 18.20 15.26
N PRO A 5 -17.82 18.91 14.46
CA PRO A 5 -17.37 20.08 13.73
C PRO A 5 -16.97 21.19 14.70
N GLN A 6 -15.79 21.74 14.52
CA GLN A 6 -15.25 22.89 15.25
C GLN A 6 -14.47 23.79 14.30
N THR A 7 -14.09 24.98 14.77
CA THR A 7 -13.20 25.88 14.05
C THR A 7 -12.02 26.23 14.94
N TYR A 8 -10.85 26.34 14.32
CA TYR A 8 -9.61 26.74 15.00
C TYR A 8 -8.88 27.76 14.14
N THR A 9 -8.22 28.70 14.79
CA THR A 9 -7.42 29.72 14.12
C THR A 9 -6.11 29.15 13.62
N VAL A 10 -5.48 29.81 12.64
CA VAL A 10 -4.10 29.47 12.24
C VAL A 10 -3.14 29.58 13.45
N SER A 11 -3.36 30.56 14.32
CA SER A 11 -2.58 30.72 15.56
C SER A 11 -2.64 29.46 16.45
N ASP A 12 -3.80 28.84 16.61
CA ASP A 12 -3.96 27.59 17.38
C ASP A 12 -3.06 26.47 16.83
N PHE A 13 -3.03 26.29 15.50
CA PHE A 13 -2.19 25.26 14.87
C PHE A 13 -0.69 25.54 15.04
N ILE A 14 -0.27 26.80 14.98
CA ILE A 14 1.12 27.21 15.23
C ILE A 14 1.50 26.90 16.69
N GLU A 15 0.62 27.19 17.64
CA GLU A 15 0.83 26.89 19.05
C GLU A 15 0.95 25.38 19.28
N TRP A 16 0.03 24.58 18.72
CA TRP A 16 0.06 23.12 18.85
C TRP A 16 1.29 22.49 18.21
N GLN A 17 1.74 23.02 17.06
CA GLN A 17 2.98 22.58 16.42
C GLN A 17 4.18 22.86 17.32
N THR A 18 4.26 24.07 17.89
CA THR A 18 5.34 24.48 18.80
C THR A 18 5.37 23.61 20.06
N LYS A 19 4.20 23.28 20.61
CA LYS A 19 4.04 22.42 21.79
C LYS A 19 4.18 20.92 21.49
N LYS A 20 4.46 20.53 20.24
CA LYS A 20 4.50 19.13 19.78
C LYS A 20 3.21 18.36 20.05
N GLN A 21 2.07 19.06 20.01
CA GLN A 21 0.72 18.49 20.18
C GLN A 21 0.01 18.22 18.85
N LEU A 22 0.63 18.59 17.72
CA LEU A 22 0.13 18.37 16.37
C LEU A 22 1.01 17.36 15.64
N VAL A 23 0.42 16.27 15.17
CA VAL A 23 1.08 15.22 14.39
C VAL A 23 0.56 15.29 12.96
N LEU A 24 1.38 15.83 12.06
CA LEU A 24 1.06 16.02 10.63
C LEU A 24 1.33 14.78 9.77
N ALA A 25 1.90 13.71 10.34
CA ALA A 25 2.31 12.52 9.59
C ALA A 25 2.01 11.25 10.41
N PRO A 26 0.78 10.73 10.38
CA PRO A 26 0.51 9.38 10.81
C PRO A 26 1.00 8.37 9.76
N GLU A 27 1.41 7.19 10.21
CA GLU A 27 2.11 6.15 9.43
C GLU A 27 1.39 5.67 8.15
N PHE A 28 0.09 5.95 8.00
CA PHE A 28 -0.76 5.44 6.92
C PHE A 28 -0.85 6.32 5.66
N GLN A 29 -0.28 7.53 5.65
CA GLN A 29 -0.44 8.46 4.51
C GLN A 29 0.65 8.31 3.43
N ARG A 30 0.23 8.32 2.16
CA ARG A 30 1.12 8.51 1.00
C ARG A 30 1.79 9.88 1.07
N GLY A 31 3.10 9.94 0.86
CA GLY A 31 3.86 11.17 0.61
C GLY A 31 3.48 11.88 -0.69
N SER A 32 2.21 12.25 -0.86
CA SER A 32 1.80 13.18 -1.92
C SER A 32 2.21 14.58 -1.49
N VAL A 33 3.27 15.08 -2.11
CA VAL A 33 3.81 16.42 -1.86
C VAL A 33 3.06 17.41 -2.74
N TRP A 34 2.39 18.40 -2.14
CA TRP A 34 1.84 19.51 -2.92
C TRP A 34 2.95 20.25 -3.66
N THR A 35 2.71 20.57 -4.93
CA THR A 35 3.62 21.43 -5.70
C THR A 35 3.71 22.81 -5.04
N PRO A 36 4.84 23.53 -5.14
CA PRO A 36 4.97 24.87 -4.58
C PRO A 36 3.83 25.81 -5.00
N SER A 37 3.35 25.69 -6.24
CA SER A 37 2.21 26.48 -6.74
C SER A 37 0.91 26.19 -5.99
N ALA A 38 0.62 24.93 -5.64
CA ALA A 38 -0.57 24.57 -4.87
C ALA A 38 -0.50 25.13 -3.44
N LYS A 39 0.70 25.08 -2.82
CA LYS A 39 0.92 25.67 -1.49
C LYS A 39 0.66 27.18 -1.50
N VAL A 40 1.24 27.90 -2.46
CA VAL A 40 1.06 29.35 -2.59
C VAL A 40 -0.41 29.71 -2.83
N PHE A 41 -1.12 28.94 -3.64
CA PHE A 41 -2.53 29.19 -3.91
C PHE A 41 -3.41 29.05 -2.67
N LEU A 42 -3.09 28.11 -1.77
CA LEU A 42 -3.76 28.01 -0.47
C LEU A 42 -3.48 29.23 0.41
N ILE A 43 -2.23 29.70 0.46
CA ILE A 43 -1.91 30.90 1.27
C ILE A 43 -2.64 32.14 0.72
N ASP A 44 -2.72 32.29 -0.60
CA ASP A 44 -3.53 33.33 -1.23
C ASP A 44 -5.01 33.22 -0.82
N THR A 45 -5.57 32.01 -0.81
CA THR A 45 -6.95 31.76 -0.35
C THR A 45 -7.15 32.28 1.08
N ILE A 46 -6.21 32.01 1.98
CA ILE A 46 -6.27 32.41 3.39
C ILE A 46 -6.13 33.93 3.54
N LEU A 47 -5.16 34.54 2.86
CA LEU A 47 -4.92 36.00 2.94
C LEU A 47 -6.05 36.82 2.31
N ASN A 48 -6.87 36.23 1.45
CA ASN A 48 -8.08 36.86 0.91
C ASN A 48 -9.37 36.45 1.66
N ASP A 49 -9.25 35.79 2.82
CA ASP A 49 -10.37 35.30 3.65
C ASP A 49 -11.37 34.41 2.88
N LEU A 50 -10.89 33.66 1.89
CA LEU A 50 -11.69 32.76 1.09
C LEU A 50 -11.85 31.40 1.80
N PRO A 51 -12.96 30.68 1.57
CA PRO A 51 -13.21 29.41 2.25
C PRO A 51 -12.23 28.32 1.77
N MET A 52 -11.62 27.61 2.74
CA MET A 52 -10.83 26.42 2.47
C MET A 52 -11.56 25.13 2.87
N PRO A 53 -11.24 23.99 2.25
CA PRO A 53 -11.79 22.69 2.67
C PRO A 53 -11.41 22.36 4.12
N GLN A 54 -12.34 21.72 4.83
CA GLN A 54 -12.17 21.29 6.21
C GLN A 54 -10.99 20.31 6.41
N VAL A 55 -10.45 20.29 7.62
CA VAL A 55 -9.39 19.38 8.06
C VAL A 55 -9.97 18.32 8.99
N TYR A 56 -9.44 17.11 8.96
CA TYR A 56 -9.85 16.04 9.87
C TYR A 56 -8.68 15.69 10.78
N PHE A 57 -8.91 15.60 12.09
CA PHE A 57 -7.92 15.01 13.00
C PHE A 57 -8.55 14.12 14.05
N ARG A 58 -7.77 13.10 14.44
CA ARG A 58 -8.03 12.30 15.62
C ARG A 58 -7.51 13.02 16.85
N THR A 59 -8.35 13.13 17.86
CA THR A 59 -8.01 13.72 19.15
C THR A 59 -7.81 12.58 20.16
N LYS A 60 -6.57 12.37 20.59
CA LYS A 60 -6.23 11.44 21.69
C LYS A 60 -6.05 12.24 22.97
N LEU A 61 -6.84 11.90 23.97
CA LEU A 61 -6.73 12.47 25.31
C LEU A 61 -5.90 11.51 26.17
N ASN A 62 -4.80 12.01 26.75
CA ASN A 62 -4.08 11.27 27.77
C ASN A 62 -4.50 11.82 29.14
N PRO A 63 -5.33 11.06 29.91
CA PRO A 63 -5.84 11.53 31.20
C PRO A 63 -4.73 11.62 32.27
N GLN A 64 -3.64 10.85 32.15
CA GLN A 64 -2.55 10.82 33.12
C GLN A 64 -1.68 12.06 33.00
N THR A 65 -1.37 12.47 31.77
CA THR A 65 -0.56 13.67 31.49
C THR A 65 -1.41 14.93 31.29
N GLN A 66 -2.74 14.80 31.27
CA GLN A 66 -3.69 15.87 30.93
C GLN A 66 -3.36 16.55 29.60
N THR A 67 -2.79 15.81 28.65
CA THR A 67 -2.43 16.32 27.34
C THR A 67 -3.39 15.85 26.26
N THR A 68 -3.53 16.69 25.23
CA THR A 68 -4.28 16.37 24.02
C THR A 68 -3.32 16.27 22.86
N LEU A 69 -3.32 15.12 22.19
CA LEU A 69 -2.58 14.90 20.95
C LEU A 69 -3.55 14.92 19.76
N ARG A 70 -3.20 15.69 18.73
CA ARG A 70 -4.02 15.88 17.53
C ARG A 70 -3.28 15.29 16.34
N GLU A 71 -3.81 14.17 15.84
CA GLU A 71 -3.23 13.45 14.70
C GLU A 71 -4.03 13.75 13.44
N VAL A 72 -3.42 14.42 12.47
CA VAL A 72 -4.12 14.88 11.27
C VAL A 72 -4.38 13.71 10.33
N VAL A 73 -5.67 13.43 10.10
CA VAL A 73 -6.17 12.34 9.25
C VAL A 73 -6.31 12.78 7.79
N ASP A 74 -6.81 14.00 7.56
CA ASP A 74 -6.89 14.63 6.23
C ASP A 74 -6.55 16.13 6.34
N GLY A 75 -5.96 16.70 5.28
CA GLY A 75 -5.57 18.11 5.23
C GLY A 75 -4.13 18.40 5.63
N GLN A 76 -3.27 17.38 5.72
CA GLN A 76 -1.86 17.52 6.09
C GLN A 76 -1.09 18.50 5.20
N GLN A 77 -1.27 18.43 3.87
CA GLN A 77 -0.58 19.35 2.95
C GLN A 77 -1.06 20.79 3.14
N ARG A 78 -2.34 20.98 3.51
CA ARG A 78 -2.89 22.31 3.82
C ARG A 78 -2.21 22.88 5.06
N LEU A 79 -2.25 22.15 6.18
CA LEU A 79 -1.63 22.58 7.42
C LEU A 79 -0.11 22.75 7.30
N ARG A 80 0.57 21.84 6.58
CA ARG A 80 2.01 21.97 6.33
C ARG A 80 2.34 23.24 5.56
N SER A 81 1.57 23.57 4.53
CA SER A 81 1.77 24.80 3.75
C SER A 81 1.58 26.05 4.61
N ILE A 82 0.56 26.05 5.48
CA ILE A 82 0.28 27.14 6.43
C ILE A 82 1.46 27.32 7.40
N LEU A 83 1.95 26.23 7.98
CA LEU A 83 3.08 26.25 8.91
C LEU A 83 4.39 26.65 8.23
N GLU A 84 4.66 26.17 7.01
CA GLU A 84 5.81 26.58 6.20
C GLU A 84 5.77 28.07 5.84
N PHE A 85 4.59 28.62 5.58
CA PHE A 85 4.45 30.06 5.35
C PHE A 85 4.70 30.84 6.63
N ALA A 86 4.07 30.44 7.75
CA ALA A 86 4.24 31.08 9.05
C ALA A 86 5.70 31.07 9.54
N SER A 87 6.46 30.02 9.24
CA SER A 87 7.90 29.94 9.56
C SER A 87 8.79 30.79 8.63
N GLY A 88 8.23 31.34 7.56
CA GLY A 88 8.97 32.06 6.51
C GLY A 88 9.67 31.16 5.50
N SER A 89 9.43 29.85 5.53
CA SER A 89 10.05 28.87 4.62
C SER A 89 9.37 28.81 3.24
N LEU A 90 8.14 29.33 3.12
CA LEU A 90 7.41 29.46 1.85
C LEU A 90 7.37 30.91 1.39
N LYS A 91 7.84 31.16 0.16
CA LYS A 91 7.75 32.46 -0.51
C LYS A 91 6.62 32.47 -1.53
N LEU A 92 5.80 33.51 -1.52
CA LEU A 92 4.64 33.63 -2.41
C LEU A 92 5.08 33.95 -3.83
N THR A 93 4.43 33.33 -4.80
CA THR A 93 4.75 33.44 -6.24
C THR A 93 3.61 34.11 -7.01
N SER A 94 3.62 34.04 -8.34
CA SER A 94 2.57 34.61 -9.19
C SER A 94 1.17 34.03 -8.94
N LYS A 95 1.04 32.93 -8.20
CA LYS A 95 -0.24 32.37 -7.76
C LYS A 95 -0.91 33.15 -6.62
N ALA A 96 -0.19 34.09 -6.00
CA ALA A 96 -0.72 35.04 -5.03
C ALA A 96 -0.40 36.46 -5.53
N PRO A 97 -1.15 37.01 -6.51
CA PRO A 97 -0.76 38.21 -7.25
C PRO A 97 -0.55 39.43 -6.34
N ASN A 98 -1.39 39.61 -5.32
CA ASN A 98 -1.33 40.74 -4.38
C ASN A 98 -0.16 40.64 -3.39
N PHE A 99 0.38 39.43 -3.20
CA PHE A 99 1.41 39.13 -2.20
C PHE A 99 2.68 38.55 -2.84
N LYS A 100 2.82 38.69 -4.16
CA LYS A 100 3.91 38.08 -4.93
C LYS A 100 5.26 38.50 -4.39
N GLY A 101 6.12 37.51 -4.11
CA GLY A 101 7.47 37.72 -3.62
C GLY A 101 7.57 37.94 -2.12
N LYS A 102 6.47 37.99 -1.37
CA LYS A 102 6.48 38.14 0.09
C LYS A 102 6.58 36.78 0.79
N THR A 103 7.28 36.74 1.92
CA THR A 103 7.16 35.71 2.96
C THR A 103 6.25 36.25 4.08
N TYR A 104 5.91 35.45 5.08
CA TYR A 104 5.10 35.91 6.22
C TYR A 104 5.66 37.17 6.90
N ARG A 105 6.99 37.27 7.03
CA ARG A 105 7.64 38.44 7.65
C ARG A 105 7.57 39.71 6.80
N ASP A 106 7.34 39.56 5.49
CA ASP A 106 7.25 40.68 4.55
C ASP A 106 5.81 41.21 4.40
N LEU A 107 4.83 40.59 5.08
CA LEU A 107 3.44 41.04 5.13
C LEU A 107 3.30 42.29 6.01
N SER A 108 2.22 43.07 5.79
CA SER A 108 1.86 44.15 6.71
C SER A 108 1.38 43.58 8.05
N VAL A 109 1.28 44.41 9.08
CA VAL A 109 0.78 43.97 10.40
C VAL A 109 -0.67 43.49 10.27
N GLU A 110 -1.48 44.19 9.50
CA GLU A 110 -2.88 43.85 9.24
C GLU A 110 -3.01 42.49 8.52
N ASP A 111 -2.19 42.25 7.49
CA ASP A 111 -2.17 40.98 6.76
C ASP A 111 -1.71 39.81 7.67
N GLN A 112 -0.76 40.05 8.58
CA GLN A 112 -0.31 39.05 9.55
C GLN A 112 -1.42 38.70 10.56
N GLU A 113 -2.10 39.73 11.10
CA GLU A 113 -3.23 39.56 11.99
C GLU A 113 -4.36 38.77 11.31
N GLN A 114 -4.69 39.11 10.07
CA GLN A 114 -5.70 38.40 9.29
C GLN A 114 -5.31 36.93 9.07
N PHE A 115 -4.05 36.67 8.68
CA PHE A 115 -3.56 35.30 8.49
C PHE A 115 -3.66 34.49 9.79
N LEU A 116 -3.25 35.05 10.92
CA LEU A 116 -3.28 34.35 12.21
C LEU A 116 -4.71 34.11 12.72
N ALA A 117 -5.62 35.05 12.46
CA ALA A 117 -7.02 34.98 12.88
C ALA A 117 -7.90 34.11 11.97
N TYR A 118 -7.41 33.73 10.78
CA TYR A 118 -8.16 32.91 9.84
C TYR A 118 -8.63 31.60 10.47
N ARG A 119 -9.93 31.31 10.35
CA ARG A 119 -10.59 30.16 10.98
C ARG A 119 -10.65 28.98 10.03
N ILE A 120 -9.94 27.92 10.38
CA ILE A 120 -9.95 26.65 9.65
C ILE A 120 -11.09 25.78 10.18
N PRO A 121 -12.01 25.31 9.31
CA PRO A 121 -13.01 24.33 9.69
C PRO A 121 -12.39 22.96 9.93
N VAL A 122 -12.78 22.31 11.02
CA VAL A 122 -12.20 21.05 11.47
C VAL A 122 -13.28 20.07 11.92
N VAL A 123 -13.16 18.81 11.52
CA VAL A 123 -13.88 17.70 12.12
C VAL A 123 -12.97 16.89 13.03
N GLN A 124 -13.38 16.73 14.29
CA GLN A 124 -12.64 15.94 15.27
C GLN A 124 -13.21 14.54 15.46
N LEU A 125 -12.31 13.55 15.42
CA LEU A 125 -12.57 12.16 15.75
C LEU A 125 -12.01 11.89 17.16
N VAL A 126 -12.84 12.07 18.19
CA VAL A 126 -12.39 11.95 19.59
C VAL A 126 -12.24 10.49 19.98
N ASN A 127 -11.06 10.11 20.48
CA ASN A 127 -10.73 8.75 20.94
C ASN A 127 -11.03 7.64 19.90
N ALA A 128 -10.92 7.96 18.61
CA ALA A 128 -11.14 6.99 17.53
C ALA A 128 -10.01 5.96 17.44
N SER A 129 -10.37 4.69 17.27
CA SER A 129 -9.44 3.61 16.97
C SER A 129 -8.81 3.76 15.57
N ASP A 130 -7.69 3.09 15.32
CA ASP A 130 -7.05 3.13 13.99
C ASP A 130 -7.98 2.61 12.89
N ALA A 131 -8.76 1.57 13.16
CA ALA A 131 -9.73 1.01 12.21
C ALA A 131 -10.80 2.05 11.82
N GLU A 132 -11.35 2.78 12.79
CA GLU A 132 -12.37 3.79 12.51
C GLU A 132 -11.78 5.02 11.78
N VAL A 133 -10.56 5.43 12.12
CA VAL A 133 -9.84 6.50 11.40
C VAL A 133 -9.63 6.11 9.94
N LEU A 134 -9.23 4.86 9.68
CA LEU A 134 -9.06 4.33 8.33
C LEU A 134 -10.38 4.27 7.57
N GLU A 135 -11.48 3.92 8.23
CA GLU A 135 -12.81 3.92 7.59
C GLU A 135 -13.25 5.35 7.19
N VAL A 136 -13.10 6.33 8.09
CA VAL A 136 -13.39 7.74 7.78
C VAL A 136 -12.51 8.22 6.62
N PHE A 137 -11.22 7.90 6.68
CA PHE A 137 -10.29 8.24 5.60
C PHE A 137 -10.68 7.61 4.26
N ALA A 138 -11.09 6.35 4.25
CA ALA A 138 -11.56 5.66 3.05
C ALA A 138 -12.80 6.35 2.46
N ARG A 139 -13.74 6.76 3.32
CA ARG A 139 -14.97 7.49 2.91
C ARG A 139 -14.71 8.91 2.43
N LEU A 140 -13.74 9.63 3.01
CA LEU A 140 -13.36 10.97 2.53
C LEU A 140 -12.72 10.92 1.16
N ASN A 141 -11.92 9.89 0.93
CA ASN A 141 -11.22 9.69 -0.33
C ASN A 141 -12.09 8.99 -1.39
N SER A 142 -13.19 8.31 -1.03
CA SER A 142 -14.00 7.58 -2.00
C SER A 142 -14.65 8.46 -3.07
N TYR A 143 -14.81 9.77 -2.80
CA TYR A 143 -15.34 10.73 -3.79
C TYR A 143 -14.26 11.46 -4.62
N SER A 144 -13.03 11.59 -4.11
CA SER A 144 -11.93 12.31 -4.78
C SER A 144 -10.88 11.38 -5.41
N VAL A 145 -10.85 10.13 -4.96
CA VAL A 145 -9.93 9.11 -5.44
C VAL A 145 -10.68 8.17 -6.36
N LYS A 146 -10.18 8.04 -7.59
CA LYS A 146 -10.70 7.07 -8.57
C LYS A 146 -10.83 5.69 -7.90
N VAL A 147 -12.02 5.11 -7.99
CA VAL A 147 -12.30 3.74 -7.56
C VAL A 147 -11.25 2.81 -8.19
N THR A 148 -10.59 1.99 -7.38
CA THR A 148 -9.59 1.05 -7.90
C THR A 148 -10.28 -0.02 -8.75
N PRO A 149 -9.57 -0.66 -9.67
CA PRO A 149 -10.14 -1.80 -10.38
C PRO A 149 -10.59 -2.94 -9.45
N ALA A 150 -9.93 -3.14 -8.30
CA ALA A 150 -10.36 -4.10 -7.28
C ALA A 150 -11.69 -3.71 -6.62
N GLU A 151 -11.85 -2.43 -6.25
CA GLU A 151 -13.11 -1.89 -5.72
C GLU A 151 -14.24 -1.99 -6.77
N LEU A 152 -13.94 -1.71 -8.05
CA LEU A 152 -14.90 -1.87 -9.15
C LEU A 152 -15.33 -3.33 -9.32
N ARG A 153 -14.39 -4.30 -9.32
CA ARG A 153 -14.74 -5.72 -9.38
C ARG A 153 -15.59 -6.15 -8.19
N HIS A 154 -15.26 -5.67 -6.99
CA HIS A 154 -16.06 -6.00 -5.82
C HIS A 154 -17.49 -5.44 -5.93
N ALA A 155 -17.70 -4.32 -6.62
CA ALA A 155 -19.04 -3.80 -6.89
C ALA A 155 -19.75 -4.46 -8.09
N GLU A 156 -19.02 -4.81 -9.16
CA GLU A 156 -19.56 -5.34 -10.42
C GLU A 156 -19.99 -6.81 -10.32
N PHE A 157 -19.27 -7.62 -9.54
CA PHE A 157 -19.50 -9.07 -9.44
C PHE A 157 -20.28 -9.44 -8.18
N SER A 158 -21.01 -10.54 -8.25
CA SER A 158 -21.77 -11.13 -7.13
C SER A 158 -21.69 -12.66 -7.08
N GLU A 159 -20.95 -13.25 -8.02
CA GLU A 159 -20.81 -14.68 -8.26
C GLU A 159 -19.74 -15.31 -7.36
N PRO A 160 -19.70 -16.66 -7.24
CA PRO A 160 -18.73 -17.41 -6.43
C PRO A 160 -17.27 -16.94 -6.58
N VAL A 161 -16.82 -16.63 -7.81
CA VAL A 161 -15.46 -16.13 -8.08
C VAL A 161 -15.08 -14.90 -7.25
N LYS A 162 -16.02 -13.98 -6.99
CA LYS A 162 -15.77 -12.80 -6.16
C LYS A 162 -15.64 -13.21 -4.69
N TRP A 163 -16.62 -13.98 -4.20
CA TRP A 163 -16.71 -14.30 -2.78
C TRP A 163 -15.56 -15.20 -2.34
N THR A 164 -15.19 -16.21 -3.13
CA THR A 164 -14.06 -17.10 -2.80
C THR A 164 -12.73 -16.31 -2.69
N ILE A 165 -12.47 -15.38 -3.62
CA ILE A 165 -11.26 -14.53 -3.59
C ILE A 165 -11.31 -13.55 -2.41
N TYR A 166 -12.47 -12.93 -2.17
CA TYR A 166 -12.64 -11.98 -1.07
C TYR A 166 -12.50 -12.66 0.30
N GLU A 167 -13.04 -13.86 0.46
CA GLU A 167 -12.96 -14.64 1.68
C GLU A 167 -11.56 -15.21 1.92
N ALA A 168 -10.83 -15.61 0.88
CA ALA A 168 -9.40 -15.94 0.97
C ALA A 168 -8.61 -14.73 1.45
N ALA A 169 -8.89 -13.57 0.86
CA ALA A 169 -8.34 -12.28 1.28
C ALA A 169 -8.86 -11.80 2.64
N ARG A 170 -9.69 -12.55 3.36
CA ARG A 170 -10.06 -12.30 4.77
C ARG A 170 -9.45 -13.33 5.71
N GLN A 171 -9.46 -14.60 5.32
CA GLN A 171 -8.84 -15.70 6.07
C GLN A 171 -7.36 -15.44 6.30
N TRP A 172 -6.65 -14.99 5.26
CA TRP A 172 -5.21 -14.75 5.34
C TRP A 172 -4.82 -13.40 5.95
N ALA A 173 -5.61 -12.91 6.92
CA ALA A 173 -5.47 -11.62 7.62
C ALA A 173 -4.03 -11.29 8.01
N VAL A 174 -3.28 -12.31 8.41
CA VAL A 174 -1.87 -12.22 8.82
C VAL A 174 -0.96 -11.62 7.73
N LEU A 175 -1.20 -11.92 6.44
CA LEU A 175 -0.34 -11.46 5.33
C LEU A 175 -0.30 -9.94 5.21
N TRP A 176 -1.40 -9.24 5.52
CA TRP A 176 -1.47 -7.77 5.44
C TRP A 176 -1.54 -7.09 6.80
N GLY A 177 -2.09 -7.76 7.82
CA GLY A 177 -2.18 -7.24 9.18
C GLY A 177 -0.83 -7.17 9.85
N GLU A 178 -0.09 -8.28 9.84
CA GLU A 178 1.17 -8.45 10.54
C GLU A 178 2.36 -8.35 9.59
N LEU A 179 2.32 -9.08 8.48
CA LEU A 179 3.45 -9.25 7.56
C LEU A 179 3.55 -8.17 6.48
N LYS A 180 2.55 -7.30 6.38
CA LYS A 180 2.52 -6.13 5.49
C LYS A 180 2.79 -6.41 3.99
N VAL A 181 2.56 -7.65 3.52
CA VAL A 181 2.69 -8.04 2.09
C VAL A 181 1.92 -7.12 1.16
N VAL A 182 0.74 -6.70 1.61
CA VAL A 182 0.05 -5.53 1.09
C VAL A 182 -0.10 -4.53 2.24
N SER A 183 0.33 -3.29 2.01
CA SER A 183 0.21 -2.23 3.02
C SER A 183 -1.23 -2.07 3.50
N THR A 184 -1.43 -1.78 4.79
CA THR A 184 -2.76 -1.59 5.39
C THR A 184 -3.64 -0.62 4.59
N ARG A 185 -3.05 0.47 4.09
CA ARG A 185 -3.73 1.45 3.22
C ARG A 185 -4.28 0.82 1.93
N ASP A 186 -3.48 0.00 1.27
CA ASP A 186 -3.86 -0.64 0.00
C ASP A 186 -4.84 -1.81 0.25
N THR A 187 -4.76 -2.49 1.39
CA THR A 187 -5.74 -3.50 1.85
C THR A 187 -7.13 -2.92 2.06
N VAL A 188 -7.25 -1.75 2.70
CA VAL A 188 -8.55 -1.05 2.86
C VAL A 188 -9.19 -0.74 1.49
N ARG A 189 -8.37 -0.63 0.44
CA ARG A 189 -8.80 -0.42 -0.95
C ARG A 189 -8.87 -1.69 -1.79
N LEU A 190 -9.01 -2.83 -1.11
CA LEU A 190 -9.18 -4.17 -1.67
C LEU A 190 -8.01 -4.63 -2.55
N LYS A 191 -6.82 -4.04 -2.46
CA LYS A 191 -5.68 -4.52 -3.25
C LYS A 191 -5.13 -5.88 -2.79
N ASN A 192 -5.41 -6.27 -1.55
CA ASN A 192 -5.14 -7.64 -1.10
C ASN A 192 -5.93 -8.67 -1.95
N THR A 193 -7.14 -8.33 -2.42
CA THR A 193 -7.90 -9.21 -3.31
C THR A 193 -7.30 -9.29 -4.71
N THR A 194 -6.51 -8.30 -5.14
CA THR A 194 -5.73 -8.38 -6.40
C THR A 194 -4.67 -9.48 -6.30
N LEU A 195 -3.90 -9.52 -5.21
CA LEU A 195 -2.86 -10.55 -5.01
C LEU A 195 -3.47 -11.96 -4.96
N ILE A 196 -4.52 -12.14 -4.15
CA ILE A 196 -5.23 -13.43 -4.08
C ILE A 196 -5.82 -13.82 -5.44
N ALA A 197 -6.40 -12.88 -6.19
CA ALA A 197 -6.89 -13.18 -7.54
C ALA A 197 -5.77 -13.65 -8.48
N GLU A 198 -4.57 -13.06 -8.41
CA GLU A 198 -3.43 -13.53 -9.20
C GLU A 198 -2.96 -14.93 -8.79
N MET A 199 -3.06 -15.30 -7.50
CA MET A 199 -2.80 -16.66 -7.02
C MET A 199 -3.81 -17.67 -7.59
N PHE A 200 -5.10 -17.36 -7.56
CA PHE A 200 -6.14 -18.18 -8.20
C PHE A 200 -5.90 -18.33 -9.71
N ILE A 201 -5.51 -17.26 -10.40
CA ILE A 201 -5.17 -17.32 -11.83
C ILE A 201 -3.95 -18.22 -12.06
N ALA A 202 -2.92 -18.11 -11.22
CA ALA A 202 -1.73 -18.95 -11.32
C ALA A 202 -2.06 -20.43 -11.15
N LEU A 203 -2.94 -20.79 -10.20
CA LEU A 203 -3.41 -22.15 -10.02
C LEU A 203 -4.28 -22.65 -11.20
N ASP A 204 -5.16 -21.80 -11.75
CA ASP A 204 -6.07 -22.17 -12.85
C ASP A 204 -5.36 -22.31 -14.19
N ARG A 205 -4.40 -21.42 -14.50
CA ARG A 205 -3.84 -21.24 -15.85
C ARG A 205 -2.33 -21.17 -15.93
N GLY A 206 -1.65 -21.23 -14.79
CA GLY A 206 -0.21 -21.02 -14.70
C GLY A 206 0.14 -19.52 -14.65
N LEU A 207 1.42 -19.23 -14.42
CA LEU A 207 1.88 -17.85 -14.30
C LEU A 207 1.99 -17.18 -15.69
N SER A 208 1.40 -16.00 -15.83
CA SER A 208 1.43 -15.21 -17.07
C SER A 208 1.59 -13.71 -16.79
N ASP A 209 1.41 -12.89 -17.83
CA ASP A 209 1.21 -11.45 -17.67
C ASP A 209 0.08 -11.20 -16.69
N GLY A 210 0.34 -10.33 -15.71
CA GLY A 210 -0.59 -9.99 -14.65
C GLY A 210 -1.27 -8.64 -14.85
N GLY A 211 -1.83 -8.15 -13.74
CA GLY A 211 -2.42 -6.82 -13.66
C GLY A 211 -3.94 -6.79 -13.82
N GLU A 212 -4.49 -5.61 -13.53
CA GLU A 212 -5.91 -5.42 -13.27
C GLU A 212 -6.84 -5.85 -14.41
N THR A 213 -6.43 -5.63 -15.67
CA THR A 213 -7.20 -6.05 -16.85
C THR A 213 -7.32 -7.58 -16.96
N GLN A 214 -6.26 -8.30 -16.63
CA GLN A 214 -6.24 -9.78 -16.70
C GLN A 214 -7.10 -10.38 -15.60
N ILE A 215 -7.04 -9.79 -14.40
CA ILE A 215 -7.88 -10.18 -13.27
C ILE A 215 -9.35 -9.97 -13.59
N THR A 216 -9.72 -8.81 -14.13
CA THR A 216 -11.10 -8.57 -14.55
C THR A 216 -11.55 -9.54 -15.65
N ARG A 217 -10.68 -9.92 -16.59
CA ARG A 217 -10.99 -10.95 -17.58
C ARG A 217 -11.23 -12.32 -16.93
N TYR A 218 -10.44 -12.68 -15.92
CA TYR A 218 -10.62 -13.93 -15.18
C TYR A 218 -11.98 -13.98 -14.48
N TYR A 219 -12.37 -12.91 -13.77
CA TYR A 219 -13.69 -12.80 -13.14
C TYR A 219 -14.82 -12.97 -14.15
N LYS A 220 -14.72 -12.33 -15.32
CA LYS A 220 -15.72 -12.48 -16.41
C LYS A 220 -15.78 -13.91 -16.95
N ALA A 221 -14.63 -14.55 -17.13
CA ALA A 221 -14.54 -15.90 -17.67
C ALA A 221 -15.07 -16.96 -16.69
N LYS A 222 -15.01 -16.68 -15.38
CA LYS A 222 -15.39 -17.61 -14.31
C LYS A 222 -16.73 -17.28 -13.65
N LYS A 223 -17.52 -16.41 -14.30
CA LYS A 223 -18.82 -15.94 -13.80
C LYS A 223 -19.85 -17.07 -13.68
N SER A 224 -19.78 -18.10 -14.52
CA SER A 224 -20.70 -19.23 -14.56
C SER A 224 -20.28 -20.42 -13.70
N GLU A 225 -19.09 -20.37 -13.10
CA GLU A 225 -18.60 -21.44 -12.22
C GLU A 225 -19.24 -21.31 -10.84
N ASP A 226 -19.44 -22.44 -10.17
CA ASP A 226 -20.02 -22.53 -8.83
C ASP A 226 -18.94 -22.62 -7.73
N ASP A 227 -19.36 -22.75 -6.47
CA ASP A 227 -18.44 -22.86 -5.33
C ASP A 227 -17.60 -24.15 -5.37
N ASP A 228 -18.15 -25.25 -5.90
CA ASP A 228 -17.46 -26.53 -6.03
C ASP A 228 -16.24 -26.40 -6.94
N TYR A 229 -16.37 -25.65 -8.05
CA TYR A 229 -15.23 -25.32 -8.92
C TYR A 229 -14.07 -24.70 -8.14
N PHE A 230 -14.35 -23.73 -7.27
CA PHE A 230 -13.33 -22.98 -6.54
C PHE A 230 -12.77 -23.69 -5.32
N THR A 231 -13.46 -24.71 -4.80
CA THR A 231 -13.08 -25.42 -3.58
C THR A 231 -11.66 -26.00 -3.69
N SER A 232 -11.37 -26.72 -4.78
CA SER A 232 -10.04 -27.31 -4.99
C SER A 232 -8.91 -26.27 -5.13
N PHE A 233 -9.20 -25.11 -5.73
CA PHE A 233 -8.24 -24.01 -5.84
C PHE A 233 -8.02 -23.34 -4.48
N ARG A 234 -9.08 -23.25 -3.67
CA ARG A 234 -9.00 -22.69 -2.33
C ARG A 234 -8.16 -23.57 -1.40
N GLU A 235 -8.39 -24.88 -1.40
CA GLU A 235 -7.60 -25.83 -0.61
C GLU A 235 -6.10 -25.74 -0.96
N ARG A 236 -5.76 -25.74 -2.26
CA ARG A 236 -4.37 -25.60 -2.73
C ARG A 236 -3.76 -24.24 -2.37
N LEU A 237 -4.54 -23.16 -2.46
CA LEU A 237 -4.09 -21.84 -2.07
C LEU A 237 -3.77 -21.79 -0.59
N ASP A 238 -4.66 -22.32 0.24
CA ASP A 238 -4.52 -22.32 1.69
C ASP A 238 -3.30 -23.15 2.11
N GLU A 239 -3.16 -24.37 1.56
CA GLU A 239 -2.01 -25.24 1.82
C GLU A 239 -0.68 -24.57 1.45
N VAL A 240 -0.59 -23.93 0.27
CA VAL A 240 0.65 -23.27 -0.17
C VAL A 240 0.99 -22.06 0.70
N ILE A 241 0.01 -21.27 1.12
CA ILE A 241 0.27 -20.12 1.99
C ILE A 241 0.69 -20.59 3.39
N ASP A 242 0.02 -21.59 3.96
CA ASP A 242 0.41 -22.17 5.24
C ASP A 242 1.86 -22.67 5.20
N GLU A 243 2.23 -23.45 4.18
CA GLU A 243 3.58 -24.00 4.04
C GLU A 243 4.64 -22.89 3.91
N ILE A 244 4.36 -21.83 3.13
CA ILE A 244 5.26 -20.68 3.03
C ILE A 244 5.42 -20.00 4.40
N LEU A 245 4.34 -19.77 5.12
CA LEU A 245 4.40 -19.08 6.41
C LEU A 245 5.05 -19.92 7.50
N GLU A 246 4.84 -21.23 7.52
CA GLU A 246 5.48 -22.15 8.45
C GLU A 246 7.01 -22.09 8.33
N HIS A 247 7.53 -22.03 7.11
CA HIS A 247 8.97 -22.11 6.85
C HIS A 247 9.69 -20.78 6.68
N THR A 248 9.01 -19.71 6.29
CA THR A 248 9.68 -18.45 5.91
C THR A 248 9.32 -17.24 6.76
N ARG A 249 8.23 -17.31 7.55
CA ARG A 249 7.71 -16.15 8.27
C ARG A 249 8.72 -15.51 9.22
N ASN A 250 9.50 -16.30 9.95
CA ASN A 250 10.40 -15.78 10.99
C ASN A 250 11.66 -15.13 10.40
N ASP A 251 12.16 -15.69 9.28
CA ASP A 251 13.46 -15.30 8.73
C ASP A 251 13.33 -14.29 7.58
N PHE A 252 12.18 -14.27 6.89
CA PHE A 252 12.01 -13.53 5.63
C PHE A 252 10.95 -12.44 5.65
N SER A 253 10.21 -12.25 6.75
CA SER A 253 9.10 -11.29 6.81
C SER A 253 9.49 -9.85 6.52
N GLU A 254 10.77 -9.48 6.72
CA GLU A 254 11.30 -8.14 6.45
C GLU A 254 12.03 -8.04 5.11
N THR A 255 12.10 -9.12 4.33
CA THR A 255 12.80 -9.18 3.04
C THR A 255 11.88 -8.90 1.86
N THR A 256 12.45 -8.77 0.65
CA THR A 256 11.68 -8.58 -0.59
C THR A 256 10.67 -9.71 -0.86
N PHE A 257 10.83 -10.91 -0.31
CA PHE A 257 9.86 -12.00 -0.52
C PHE A 257 8.49 -11.74 0.10
N PHE A 258 8.40 -10.82 1.06
CA PHE A 258 7.15 -10.41 1.71
C PHE A 258 6.64 -9.07 1.18
N ASP A 259 6.95 -8.72 -0.07
CA ASP A 259 6.17 -7.77 -0.87
C ASP A 259 5.20 -8.50 -1.80
N ALA A 260 4.08 -7.88 -2.19
CA ALA A 260 3.07 -8.55 -3.02
C ALA A 260 3.61 -9.13 -4.35
N PRO A 261 4.42 -8.42 -5.14
CA PRO A 261 4.98 -8.97 -6.37
C PRO A 261 5.86 -10.22 -6.20
N ASN A 262 6.67 -10.31 -5.15
CA ASN A 262 7.57 -11.43 -4.94
C ASN A 262 6.93 -12.55 -4.12
N PHE A 263 6.02 -12.22 -3.20
CA PHE A 263 5.19 -13.20 -2.52
C PHE A 263 4.34 -14.00 -3.52
N LEU A 264 3.82 -13.35 -4.57
CA LEU A 264 3.16 -14.05 -5.68
C LEU A 264 4.09 -15.04 -6.40
N ILE A 265 5.36 -14.67 -6.59
CA ILE A 265 6.35 -15.54 -7.26
C ILE A 265 6.70 -16.72 -6.35
N LEU A 266 6.91 -16.48 -5.06
CA LEU A 266 7.16 -17.54 -4.07
C LEU A 266 5.99 -18.51 -3.98
N PHE A 267 4.77 -17.98 -3.88
CA PHE A 267 3.53 -18.76 -3.96
C PHE A 267 3.48 -19.62 -5.23
N ALA A 268 3.71 -19.00 -6.40
CA ALA A 268 3.66 -19.72 -7.66
C ALA A 268 4.76 -20.80 -7.74
N ALA A 269 5.97 -20.53 -7.24
CA ALA A 269 7.07 -21.50 -7.26
C ALA A 269 6.76 -22.72 -6.39
N VAL A 270 6.24 -22.52 -5.17
CA VAL A 270 5.80 -23.61 -4.28
C VAL A 270 4.65 -24.40 -4.93
N ALA A 271 3.61 -23.71 -5.43
CA ALA A 271 2.49 -24.36 -6.11
C ALA A 271 2.94 -25.16 -7.34
N TYR A 272 3.92 -24.67 -8.09
CA TYR A 272 4.51 -25.36 -9.25
C TYR A 272 5.26 -26.63 -8.85
N LEU A 273 6.10 -26.54 -7.81
CA LEU A 273 6.85 -27.68 -7.30
C LEU A 273 5.95 -28.75 -6.67
N LYS A 274 4.78 -28.38 -6.18
CA LYS A 274 3.74 -29.32 -5.71
C LYS A 274 2.84 -29.87 -6.83
N GLY A 275 2.98 -29.37 -8.07
CA GLY A 275 2.15 -29.78 -9.20
C GLY A 275 0.73 -29.22 -9.16
N TYR A 276 0.49 -28.13 -8.42
CA TYR A 276 -0.84 -27.52 -8.23
C TYR A 276 -1.23 -26.51 -9.30
N MET A 277 -0.27 -26.10 -10.12
CA MET A 277 -0.49 -25.21 -11.26
C MET A 277 -0.03 -25.84 -12.58
N PRO A 278 -0.71 -25.56 -13.70
CA PRO A 278 -0.28 -26.04 -15.00
C PRO A 278 0.99 -25.33 -15.48
N VAL A 279 1.74 -26.02 -16.35
CA VAL A 279 2.96 -25.48 -16.96
C VAL A 279 2.60 -24.30 -17.87
N SER A 280 3.37 -23.22 -17.76
CA SER A 280 3.19 -21.98 -18.52
C SER A 280 4.49 -21.55 -19.20
N LYS A 281 4.45 -20.54 -20.07
CA LYS A 281 5.67 -19.98 -20.70
C LYS A 281 6.71 -19.48 -19.70
N VAL A 282 6.27 -19.09 -18.50
CA VAL A 282 7.14 -18.66 -17.41
C VAL A 282 7.96 -19.83 -16.84
N ALA A 283 7.45 -21.07 -16.92
CA ALA A 283 8.12 -22.25 -16.38
C ALA A 283 9.04 -22.97 -17.37
N GLU A 284 9.18 -22.49 -18.62
CA GLU A 284 9.93 -23.17 -19.68
C GLU A 284 11.37 -23.53 -19.28
N GLY A 285 12.07 -22.67 -18.52
CA GLY A 285 13.45 -22.92 -18.09
C GLY A 285 13.59 -23.79 -16.84
N VAL A 286 12.48 -24.21 -16.21
CA VAL A 286 12.46 -24.99 -14.96
C VAL A 286 11.52 -26.20 -15.03
N ASN A 287 11.16 -26.63 -16.24
CA ASN A 287 10.27 -27.77 -16.49
C ASN A 287 10.70 -29.06 -15.80
N GLU A 288 12.00 -29.26 -15.62
CA GLU A 288 12.54 -30.42 -14.92
C GLU A 288 12.13 -30.48 -13.45
N PHE A 289 11.83 -29.34 -12.81
CA PHE A 289 11.48 -29.28 -11.38
C PHE A 289 9.97 -29.46 -11.10
N ALA A 290 9.11 -29.46 -12.13
CA ALA A 290 7.67 -29.57 -11.96
C ALA A 290 7.28 -30.80 -11.11
N GLY A 291 6.51 -30.58 -10.03
CA GLY A 291 6.01 -31.67 -9.19
C GLY A 291 7.08 -32.38 -8.33
N ARG A 292 8.31 -31.87 -8.25
CA ARG A 292 9.39 -32.51 -7.46
C ARG A 292 9.35 -32.23 -5.96
N GLY A 293 8.48 -31.34 -5.52
CA GLY A 293 8.40 -30.89 -4.14
C GLY A 293 9.42 -29.82 -3.78
N VAL A 294 9.28 -29.30 -2.57
CA VAL A 294 10.09 -28.20 -2.02
C VAL A 294 11.09 -28.75 -1.01
N SER A 295 12.32 -28.24 -1.02
CA SER A 295 13.32 -28.48 0.01
C SER A 295 13.51 -27.20 0.84
N TRP A 296 12.84 -27.13 1.99
CA TRP A 296 12.88 -25.95 2.85
C TRP A 296 14.26 -25.70 3.50
N ASP A 297 15.03 -26.76 3.74
CA ASP A 297 16.43 -26.64 4.20
C ASP A 297 17.29 -25.87 3.18
N ARG A 298 17.13 -26.18 1.89
CA ARG A 298 17.81 -25.45 0.81
C ARG A 298 17.22 -24.06 0.61
N ALA A 299 15.90 -23.95 0.69
CA ALA A 299 15.18 -22.69 0.52
C ALA A 299 15.69 -21.63 1.50
N SER A 300 15.87 -21.97 2.78
CA SER A 300 16.36 -21.02 3.80
C SER A 300 17.70 -20.38 3.41
N VAL A 301 18.67 -21.18 2.96
CA VAL A 301 20.00 -20.67 2.55
C VAL A 301 19.94 -19.88 1.24
N ASN A 302 19.24 -20.41 0.24
CA ASN A 302 19.24 -19.82 -1.10
C ASN A 302 18.36 -18.56 -1.18
N LEU A 303 17.21 -18.54 -0.50
CA LEU A 303 16.38 -17.34 -0.41
C LEU A 303 17.10 -16.24 0.37
N ALA A 304 17.86 -16.56 1.43
CA ALA A 304 18.66 -15.56 2.14
C ALA A 304 19.70 -14.91 1.22
N THR A 305 20.34 -15.71 0.36
CA THR A 305 21.30 -15.21 -0.63
C THR A 305 20.64 -14.30 -1.67
N LEU A 306 19.45 -14.65 -2.16
CA LEU A 306 18.68 -13.81 -3.09
C LEU A 306 18.18 -12.51 -2.44
N ALA A 307 17.75 -12.56 -1.18
CA ALA A 307 17.33 -11.38 -0.43
C ALA A 307 18.51 -10.43 -0.21
N GLN A 308 19.65 -10.96 0.22
CA GLN A 308 20.87 -10.17 0.41
C GLN A 308 21.35 -9.51 -0.89
N ALA A 309 21.31 -10.25 -2.00
CA ALA A 309 21.61 -9.72 -3.33
C ALA A 309 20.71 -8.54 -3.73
N PHE A 310 19.41 -8.59 -3.36
CA PHE A 310 18.49 -7.49 -3.63
C PHE A 310 18.81 -6.23 -2.81
N ASP A 311 19.21 -6.40 -1.54
CA ASP A 311 19.54 -5.31 -0.63
C ASP A 311 20.90 -4.67 -0.94
N ASP A 312 21.83 -5.40 -1.54
CA ASP A 312 23.14 -4.87 -1.94
C ASP A 312 23.02 -3.96 -3.19
N ALA A 313 23.31 -2.67 -2.99
CA ALA A 313 23.27 -1.66 -4.05
C ALA A 313 24.35 -1.86 -5.13
N SER A 314 25.31 -2.76 -4.92
CA SER A 314 26.43 -3.04 -5.83
C SER A 314 26.25 -4.30 -6.69
N ASP A 315 25.19 -5.08 -6.49
CA ASP A 315 24.99 -6.39 -7.14
C ASP A 315 24.48 -6.33 -8.60
N ASP A 316 24.72 -5.21 -9.30
CA ASP A 316 24.34 -5.06 -10.71
C ASP A 316 25.17 -5.99 -11.65
N GLN A 317 26.20 -6.67 -11.14
CA GLN A 317 27.08 -7.57 -11.89
C GLN A 317 27.31 -8.95 -11.24
N GLY A 318 26.71 -9.25 -10.08
CA GLY A 318 26.92 -10.55 -9.43
C GLY A 318 25.99 -11.66 -9.96
N PRO A 319 26.08 -12.87 -9.38
CA PRO A 319 25.39 -14.06 -9.87
C PRO A 319 23.86 -13.96 -9.84
N HIS A 320 23.31 -13.04 -9.03
CA HIS A 320 21.87 -12.82 -8.90
C HIS A 320 21.39 -11.49 -9.52
N SER A 321 22.26 -10.78 -10.23
CA SER A 321 21.97 -9.49 -10.89
C SER A 321 20.70 -9.50 -11.75
N GLN A 322 20.42 -10.60 -12.47
CA GLN A 322 19.20 -10.74 -13.27
C GLN A 322 17.93 -10.78 -12.40
N PHE A 323 17.97 -11.48 -11.27
CA PHE A 323 16.86 -11.53 -10.31
C PHE A 323 16.62 -10.15 -9.69
N VAL A 324 17.69 -9.45 -9.30
CA VAL A 324 17.62 -8.10 -8.72
C VAL A 324 17.03 -7.11 -9.74
N ALA A 325 17.52 -7.11 -10.97
CA ALA A 325 17.01 -6.27 -12.05
C ALA A 325 15.54 -6.56 -12.36
N ALA A 326 15.15 -7.84 -12.41
CA ALA A 326 13.77 -8.24 -12.65
C ALA A 326 12.83 -7.79 -11.52
N THR A 327 13.31 -7.81 -10.27
CA THR A 327 12.58 -7.35 -9.08
C THR A 327 12.40 -5.83 -9.05
N LYS A 328 13.41 -5.07 -9.50
CA LYS A 328 13.34 -3.60 -9.61
C LYS A 328 12.54 -3.12 -10.84
N SER A 329 12.25 -3.99 -11.80
CA SER A 329 11.55 -3.68 -13.06
C SER A 329 10.02 -3.78 -12.95
N THR A 330 9.29 -3.70 -14.08
CA THR A 330 7.85 -3.94 -14.11
C THR A 330 7.53 -5.37 -13.72
N THR A 331 6.83 -5.61 -12.61
CA THR A 331 6.65 -6.95 -12.02
C THR A 331 5.47 -7.76 -12.57
N HIS A 332 4.64 -7.18 -13.43
CA HIS A 332 3.49 -7.85 -14.04
C HIS A 332 3.78 -8.47 -15.42
N ARG A 333 4.97 -8.27 -15.99
CA ARG A 333 5.32 -8.76 -17.33
C ARG A 333 5.94 -10.15 -17.27
N ILE A 334 5.66 -11.00 -18.25
CA ILE A 334 6.26 -12.33 -18.39
C ILE A 334 7.79 -12.25 -18.39
N SER A 335 8.38 -11.23 -19.03
CA SER A 335 9.84 -11.08 -19.07
C SER A 335 10.49 -10.99 -17.69
N SER A 336 9.89 -10.24 -16.76
CA SER A 336 10.41 -10.12 -15.38
C SER A 336 9.92 -11.24 -14.47
N ARG A 337 8.69 -11.74 -14.68
CA ARG A 337 8.14 -12.87 -13.91
C ARG A 337 8.91 -14.15 -14.20
N LYS A 338 9.31 -14.40 -15.45
CA LYS A 338 10.11 -15.57 -15.84
C LYS A 338 11.42 -15.63 -15.07
N ILE A 339 12.20 -14.55 -15.10
CA ILE A 339 13.49 -14.48 -14.41
C ILE A 339 13.33 -14.71 -12.90
N ARG A 340 12.37 -14.02 -12.26
CA ARG A 340 12.13 -14.20 -10.82
C ARG A 340 11.63 -15.59 -10.47
N PHE A 341 10.73 -16.14 -11.27
CA PHE A 341 10.17 -17.47 -11.07
C PHE A 341 11.23 -18.56 -11.21
N GLU A 342 12.06 -18.52 -12.25
CA GLU A 342 13.14 -19.49 -12.45
C GLU A 342 14.15 -19.45 -11.30
N ALA A 343 14.56 -18.24 -10.87
CA ALA A 343 15.47 -18.07 -9.74
C ALA A 343 14.88 -18.64 -8.42
N VAL A 344 13.61 -18.37 -8.13
CA VAL A 344 12.96 -18.86 -6.90
C VAL A 344 12.72 -20.37 -6.96
N VAL A 345 12.30 -20.93 -8.11
CA VAL A 345 12.15 -22.39 -8.27
C VAL A 345 13.49 -23.09 -8.05
N GLN A 346 14.57 -22.62 -8.65
CA GLN A 346 15.91 -23.19 -8.46
C GLN A 346 16.39 -23.08 -7.00
N ALA A 347 16.01 -22.01 -6.30
CA ALA A 347 16.38 -21.81 -4.90
C ALA A 347 15.70 -22.80 -3.95
N ILE A 348 14.45 -23.21 -4.23
CA ILE A 348 13.62 -23.95 -3.28
C ILE A 348 13.30 -25.40 -3.71
N ALA A 349 13.60 -25.79 -4.95
CA ALA A 349 13.32 -27.15 -5.43
C ALA A 349 14.08 -28.23 -4.66
N ALA A 350 13.40 -29.36 -4.40
CA ALA A 350 14.07 -30.57 -3.95
C ALA A 350 15.08 -31.07 -5.00
N ASP A 351 16.18 -31.64 -4.53
CA ASP A 351 17.24 -32.15 -5.42
C ASP A 351 16.69 -33.17 -6.42
N VAL A 352 17.27 -33.13 -7.62
CA VAL A 352 17.12 -34.22 -8.57
C VAL A 352 17.75 -35.45 -7.93
N SER A 353 16.94 -36.39 -7.46
CA SER A 353 17.46 -37.65 -6.95
C SER A 353 18.11 -38.41 -8.11
N GLY A 354 19.44 -38.28 -8.25
CA GLY A 354 20.30 -39.20 -9.01
C GLY A 354 20.91 -38.66 -10.32
N ALA A 355 22.24 -38.59 -10.30
CA ALA A 355 23.22 -38.79 -11.39
C ALA A 355 23.26 -37.80 -12.57
#